data_AF-A0A1G7X8Y8-F1
#
_entry.id   AF-A0A1G7X8Y8-F1
#
_cell.length_a   1.000
_cell.length_b   1.000
_cell.length_c   1.000
_cell.angle_alpha   90.00
_cell.angle_beta   90.00
_cell.angle_gamma   90.00
#
_symmetry.space_group_name_H-M   'P 1'
#
loop_
_entity.id
_entity.type
_entity.pdbx_description
1 polymer ?
#
loop_
_entity_poly.entity_id
_entity_poly.type
_entity_poly.pdbx_seq_one_letter_code
_entity_poly.pdbx_strand_id
1 'polypeptide(L)'
;MSVTIKAVSKALPEYWRSTEDILPFLDVWLKDQDDRFIRKVKKIFEGAAVDKRYSIMSPEDVFSDLSFEERNHIYVRESIKLGAKCLETALEKANWQAQDLDYIITVSCTGIMIPSLDAYLINLLKLRQDIIRLPVTEMGCAAGVSGMIYAKNFLKANPGKRAAVIAVESPTATFQLNDFSMANIVSAAIFGDGAACVLLSSDEGDSGPEILAEEMYHFYDAEEMMGFKLTNTGLQMVLDVAVPETIANHFPTIIHPFLKKNGFEINDIDHLIFHPGGKKIIQTVEELFGQLGKNINDTKEVLRLYGNMSSATVLYVLERMMDKKPMPGEKGLMLSFGPGFSAQRILLQW
;
A
#
# COMPACT_ATOMS: atom_id res chain seq x y z
N MET A 1 25.02 -1.64 11.90
CA MET A 1 24.27 -0.51 12.45
C MET A 1 22.80 -0.80 12.27
N SER A 2 22.04 -0.71 13.36
CA SER A 2 20.61 -1.01 13.38
C SER A 2 19.83 0.11 12.70
N VAL A 3 18.77 -0.25 11.98
CA VAL A 3 17.78 0.71 11.48
C VAL A 3 16.44 0.30 12.04
N THR A 4 15.80 1.19 12.79
CA THR A 4 14.57 0.91 13.52
C THR A 4 13.39 1.68 12.94
N ILE A 5 12.19 1.14 13.10
CA ILE A 5 10.94 1.84 12.78
C ILE A 5 10.48 2.58 14.03
N LYS A 6 10.54 3.91 14.00
CA LYS A 6 10.19 4.75 15.14
C LYS A 6 8.68 4.87 15.33
N ALA A 7 7.95 5.12 14.24
CA ALA A 7 6.52 5.36 14.28
C ALA A 7 5.87 5.02 12.94
N VAL A 8 4.59 4.65 13.00
CA VAL A 8 3.73 4.48 11.84
C VAL A 8 2.43 5.24 12.08
N SER A 9 1.95 5.95 11.07
CA SER A 9 0.66 6.63 11.09
C SER A 9 -0.10 6.34 9.80
N LYS A 10 -1.41 6.51 9.87
CA LYS A 10 -2.30 6.57 8.71
C LYS A 10 -3.13 7.85 8.71
N ALA A 11 -3.59 8.25 7.53
CA ALA A 11 -4.58 9.30 7.35
C ALA A 11 -5.70 8.80 6.42
N LEU A 12 -6.94 9.05 6.82
CA LEU A 12 -8.13 8.65 6.07
C LEU A 12 -8.66 9.85 5.25
N PRO A 13 -9.07 9.62 4.00
CA PRO A 13 -9.85 10.58 3.21
C PRO A 13 -11.17 10.97 3.89
N GLU A 14 -11.75 12.09 3.43
CA GLU A 14 -13.01 12.63 3.96
C GLU A 14 -14.21 11.71 3.67
N TYR A 15 -14.34 11.23 2.44
CA TYR A 15 -15.48 10.41 2.04
C TYR A 15 -15.26 8.95 2.39
N TRP A 16 -16.35 8.29 2.79
CA TRP A 16 -16.38 6.85 2.97
C TRP A 16 -17.78 6.31 2.73
N ARG A 17 -17.86 5.03 2.33
CA ARG A 17 -19.11 4.29 2.15
C ARG A 17 -18.93 2.84 2.57
N SER A 18 -20.00 2.23 3.05
CA SER A 18 -20.06 0.78 3.14
C SER A 18 -20.25 0.16 1.75
N THR A 19 -19.94 -1.11 1.59
CA THR A 19 -20.21 -1.81 0.32
C THR A 19 -21.70 -1.82 -0.01
N GLU A 20 -22.58 -1.91 0.99
CA GLU A 20 -24.04 -1.82 0.81
C GLU A 20 -24.44 -0.47 0.21
N ASP A 21 -23.87 0.64 0.70
CA ASP A 21 -24.15 1.99 0.20
C ASP A 21 -23.66 2.23 -1.24
N ILE A 22 -22.75 1.39 -1.75
CA ILE A 22 -22.20 1.50 -3.11
C ILE A 22 -23.07 0.74 -4.13
N LEU A 23 -23.81 -0.29 -3.70
CA LEU A 23 -24.62 -1.11 -4.62
C LEU A 23 -25.61 -0.30 -5.48
N PRO A 24 -26.30 0.75 -4.97
CA PRO A 24 -27.16 1.61 -5.78
C PRO A 24 -26.42 2.36 -6.89
N PHE A 25 -25.16 2.75 -6.67
CA PHE A 25 -24.34 3.41 -7.72
C PHE A 25 -24.03 2.46 -8.87
N LEU A 26 -23.94 1.15 -8.60
CA LEU A 26 -23.76 0.13 -9.64
C LEU A 26 -24.99 0.02 -10.55
N ASP A 27 -26.19 0.23 -10.02
CA ASP A 27 -27.41 0.22 -10.84
C ASP A 27 -27.44 1.39 -11.83
N VAL A 28 -26.93 2.55 -11.42
CA VAL A 28 -26.80 3.73 -12.29
C VAL A 28 -25.70 3.51 -13.33
N TRP A 29 -24.52 3.06 -12.90
CA TRP A 29 -23.38 2.82 -13.78
C TRP A 29 -23.65 1.74 -14.84
N LEU A 30 -24.36 0.68 -14.46
CA LEU A 30 -24.58 -0.49 -15.31
C LEU A 30 -25.97 -0.52 -15.96
N LYS A 31 -26.73 0.59 -15.94
CA LYS A 31 -28.13 0.64 -16.41
C LYS A 31 -28.35 0.13 -17.84
N ASP A 32 -27.34 0.27 -18.70
CA ASP A 32 -27.38 -0.11 -20.11
C ASP A 32 -26.77 -1.50 -20.38
N GLN A 33 -26.37 -2.22 -19.32
CA GLN A 33 -25.83 -3.59 -19.39
C GLN A 33 -26.94 -4.62 -19.14
N ASP A 34 -26.71 -5.88 -19.52
CA ASP A 34 -27.69 -6.94 -19.31
C ASP A 34 -27.81 -7.35 -17.83
N ASP A 35 -29.01 -7.79 -17.42
CA ASP A 35 -29.31 -8.19 -16.04
C ASP A 35 -28.37 -9.27 -15.48
N ARG A 36 -27.87 -10.18 -16.33
CA ARG A 36 -26.97 -11.24 -15.87
C ARG A 36 -25.61 -10.65 -15.53
N PHE A 37 -25.12 -9.71 -16.33
CA PHE A 37 -23.90 -8.96 -16.06
C PHE A 37 -24.02 -8.10 -14.80
N ILE A 38 -25.10 -7.33 -14.65
CA ILE A 38 -25.36 -6.51 -13.44
C ILE A 38 -25.32 -7.37 -12.17
N ARG A 39 -26.04 -8.49 -12.15
CA ARG A 39 -26.01 -9.44 -11.01
C ARG A 39 -24.62 -10.00 -10.75
N LYS A 40 -23.81 -10.24 -11.79
CA LYS A 40 -22.43 -10.72 -11.64
C LYS A 40 -21.56 -9.65 -10.98
N VAL A 41 -21.66 -8.38 -11.41
CA VAL A 41 -20.91 -7.27 -10.83
C VAL A 41 -21.26 -7.07 -9.36
N LYS A 42 -22.56 -7.03 -9.02
CA LYS A 42 -23.00 -6.91 -7.62
C LYS A 42 -22.45 -8.02 -6.73
N LYS A 43 -22.49 -9.28 -7.19
CA LYS A 43 -21.89 -10.41 -6.47
C LYS A 43 -20.38 -10.29 -6.26
N ILE A 44 -19.66 -9.62 -7.17
CA ILE A 44 -18.22 -9.38 -6.99
C ILE A 44 -17.99 -8.36 -5.87
N PHE A 45 -18.78 -7.28 -5.82
CA PHE A 45 -18.73 -6.29 -4.74
C PHE A 45 -19.09 -6.91 -3.39
N GLU A 46 -20.23 -7.61 -3.30
CA GLU A 46 -20.64 -8.34 -2.09
C GLU A 46 -19.61 -9.39 -1.66
N GLY A 47 -18.98 -10.03 -2.63
CA GLY A 47 -18.00 -11.09 -2.44
C GLY A 47 -16.57 -10.61 -2.23
N ALA A 48 -16.30 -9.30 -2.23
CA ALA A 48 -14.94 -8.73 -2.21
C ALA A 48 -14.21 -8.86 -0.86
N ALA A 49 -14.94 -9.19 0.21
CA ALA A 49 -14.45 -9.16 1.60
C ALA A 49 -14.00 -7.75 2.03
N VAL A 50 -14.67 -6.73 1.51
CA VAL A 50 -14.48 -5.32 1.86
C VAL A 50 -15.82 -4.79 2.37
N ASP A 51 -15.85 -4.32 3.62
CA ASP A 51 -17.07 -3.80 4.23
C ASP A 51 -17.19 -2.29 4.02
N LYS A 52 -16.05 -1.59 4.06
CA LYS A 52 -15.97 -0.13 3.95
C LYS A 52 -14.77 0.30 3.14
N ARG A 53 -14.94 1.42 2.43
CA ARG A 53 -13.88 2.07 1.65
C ARG A 53 -13.95 3.58 1.83
N TYR A 54 -12.79 4.19 1.68
CA TYR A 54 -12.59 5.64 1.75
C TYR A 54 -12.22 6.17 0.37
N SER A 55 -12.54 7.43 0.08
CA SER A 55 -12.18 8.08 -1.18
C SER A 55 -11.89 9.57 -0.97
N ILE A 56 -10.97 10.09 -1.75
CA ILE A 56 -10.71 11.54 -1.86
C ILE A 56 -11.82 12.28 -2.63
N MET A 57 -12.71 11.54 -3.28
CA MET A 57 -13.84 12.02 -4.07
C MET A 57 -15.17 11.58 -3.44
N SER A 58 -16.22 12.35 -3.69
CA SER A 58 -17.57 11.89 -3.38
C SER A 58 -17.91 10.66 -4.24
N PRO A 59 -18.79 9.75 -3.79
CA PRO A 59 -19.25 8.65 -4.63
C PRO A 59 -19.83 9.12 -5.97
N GLU A 60 -20.53 10.26 -5.97
CA GLU A 60 -21.06 10.88 -7.16
C GLU A 60 -19.95 11.24 -8.16
N ASP A 61 -18.84 11.81 -7.68
CA ASP A 61 -17.66 12.13 -8.50
C ASP A 61 -16.90 10.86 -8.95
N VAL A 62 -16.83 9.83 -8.11
CA VAL A 62 -16.22 8.54 -8.51
C VAL A 62 -16.96 7.99 -9.73
N PHE A 63 -18.29 8.02 -9.71
CA PHE A 63 -19.16 7.49 -10.76
C PHE A 63 -19.58 8.52 -11.83
N SER A 64 -18.90 9.67 -11.93
CA SER A 64 -19.16 10.71 -12.95
C SER A 64 -18.18 10.68 -14.13
N ASP A 65 -18.52 11.37 -15.21
CA ASP A 65 -17.74 11.46 -16.45
C ASP A 65 -16.58 12.46 -16.39
N LEU A 66 -16.10 12.80 -15.18
CA LEU A 66 -14.90 13.61 -15.00
C LEU A 66 -13.75 13.08 -15.84
N SER A 67 -13.10 14.00 -16.54
CA SER A 67 -11.92 13.74 -17.35
C SER A 67 -10.74 13.27 -16.48
N PHE A 68 -9.73 12.68 -17.12
CA PHE A 68 -8.51 12.31 -16.43
C PHE A 68 -7.82 13.52 -15.77
N GLU A 69 -7.83 14.69 -16.43
CA GLU A 69 -7.27 15.93 -15.89
C GLU A 69 -8.00 16.36 -14.61
N GLU A 70 -9.33 16.38 -14.61
CA GLU A 70 -10.13 16.78 -13.45
C GLU A 70 -9.93 15.83 -12.27
N ARG A 71 -9.93 14.51 -12.51
CA ARG A 71 -9.62 13.50 -11.49
C ARG A 71 -8.22 13.68 -10.93
N ASN A 72 -7.24 13.96 -11.80
CA ASN A 72 -5.87 14.19 -11.37
C ASN A 72 -5.70 15.49 -10.56
N HIS A 73 -6.46 16.55 -10.87
CA HIS A 73 -6.49 17.76 -10.05
C HIS A 73 -7.01 17.48 -8.63
N ILE A 74 -8.04 16.64 -8.49
CA ILE A 74 -8.52 16.20 -7.17
C ILE A 74 -7.45 15.38 -6.46
N TYR A 75 -6.84 14.41 -7.16
CA TYR A 75 -5.73 13.61 -6.65
C TYR A 75 -4.60 14.47 -6.09
N VAL A 76 -4.11 15.46 -6.85
CA VAL A 76 -3.02 16.35 -6.40
C VAL A 76 -3.43 17.11 -5.13
N ARG A 77 -4.61 17.73 -5.15
CA ARG A 77 -5.11 18.55 -4.03
C ARG A 77 -5.25 17.73 -2.74
N GLU A 78 -5.85 16.55 -2.83
CA GLU A 78 -6.13 15.71 -1.67
C GLU A 78 -4.90 14.92 -1.21
N SER A 79 -4.02 14.52 -2.13
CA SER A 79 -2.77 13.85 -1.77
C SER A 79 -1.84 14.73 -0.94
N ILE A 80 -1.78 16.03 -1.26
CA ILE A 80 -1.02 17.01 -0.47
C ILE A 80 -1.56 17.07 0.97
N LYS A 81 -2.89 17.17 1.14
CA LYS A 81 -3.53 17.23 2.47
C LYS A 81 -3.31 15.95 3.27
N LEU A 82 -3.55 14.79 2.64
CA LEU A 82 -3.40 13.48 3.29
C LEU A 82 -1.94 13.19 3.65
N GLY A 83 -1.01 13.46 2.73
CA GLY A 83 0.42 13.30 2.97
C GLY A 83 0.92 14.18 4.11
N ALA A 84 0.49 15.45 4.16
CA ALA A 84 0.83 16.38 5.23
C ALA A 84 0.30 15.88 6.57
N LYS A 85 -1.00 15.54 6.64
CA LYS A 85 -1.63 15.04 7.86
C LYS A 85 -0.95 13.78 8.38
N CYS A 86 -0.61 12.87 7.47
CA CYS A 86 0.02 11.62 7.81
C CYS A 86 1.44 11.83 8.39
N LEU A 87 2.24 12.69 7.75
CA LEU A 87 3.58 13.03 8.23
C LEU A 87 3.54 13.76 9.58
N GLU A 88 2.64 14.74 9.75
CA GLU A 88 2.44 15.45 11.03
C GLU A 88 2.13 14.47 12.16
N THR A 89 1.14 13.58 11.95
CA THR A 89 0.78 12.57 12.96
C THR A 89 1.92 11.60 13.25
N ALA A 90 2.74 11.25 12.26
CA ALA A 90 3.89 10.39 12.49
C ALA A 90 4.96 11.10 13.34
N LEU A 91 5.26 12.36 13.03
CA LEU A 91 6.21 13.20 13.77
C LEU A 91 5.76 13.40 15.22
N GLU A 92 4.47 13.69 15.43
CA GLU A 92 3.85 13.78 16.76
C GLU A 92 4.02 12.47 17.54
N LYS A 93 3.68 11.31 16.94
CA LYS A 93 3.85 9.99 17.57
C LYS A 93 5.31 9.70 17.93
N ALA A 94 6.26 10.15 17.11
CA ALA A 94 7.69 9.95 17.32
C ALA A 94 8.33 10.98 18.28
N ASN A 95 7.60 12.05 18.63
CA ASN A 95 8.14 13.24 19.29
C ASN A 95 9.35 13.83 18.52
N TRP A 96 9.22 13.93 17.20
CA TRP A 96 10.21 14.52 16.31
C TRP A 96 9.68 15.84 15.73
N GLN A 97 10.59 16.75 15.39
CA GLN A 97 10.31 17.93 14.58
C GLN A 97 10.51 17.62 13.10
N ALA A 98 9.88 18.38 12.22
CA ALA A 98 10.03 18.19 10.77
C ALA A 98 11.49 18.35 10.29
N GLN A 99 12.29 19.17 10.99
CA GLN A 99 13.70 19.40 10.68
C GLN A 99 14.61 18.24 11.10
N ASP A 100 14.11 17.29 11.90
CA ASP A 100 14.85 16.09 12.29
C ASP A 100 14.99 15.08 11.13
N LEU A 101 14.21 15.24 10.05
CA LEU A 101 14.22 14.32 8.91
C LEU A 101 15.33 14.67 7.91
N ASP A 102 16.20 13.71 7.60
CA ASP A 102 17.25 13.84 6.58
C ASP A 102 16.80 13.36 5.19
N TYR A 103 15.85 12.41 5.17
CA TYR A 103 15.34 11.80 3.95
C TYR A 103 13.81 11.83 3.92
N ILE A 104 13.26 12.14 2.76
CA ILE A 104 11.83 11.99 2.47
C ILE A 104 11.64 11.14 1.21
N ILE A 105 10.92 10.04 1.36
CA ILE A 105 10.60 9.11 0.29
C ILE A 105 9.08 9.10 0.16
N THR A 106 8.57 9.56 -0.98
CA THR A 106 7.12 9.52 -1.26
C THR A 106 6.84 8.48 -2.32
N VAL A 107 5.81 7.67 -2.11
CA VAL A 107 5.40 6.63 -3.04
C VAL A 107 3.94 6.79 -3.44
N SER A 108 3.68 6.70 -4.74
CA SER A 108 2.32 6.65 -5.30
C SER A 108 2.35 6.16 -6.75
N CYS A 109 1.27 5.53 -7.19
CA CYS A 109 1.11 5.13 -8.60
C CYS A 109 -0.28 5.45 -9.16
N THR A 110 -1.11 6.18 -8.40
CA THR A 110 -2.55 6.36 -8.67
C THR A 110 -2.90 7.75 -9.23
N GLY A 111 -1.89 8.59 -9.46
CA GLY A 111 -2.02 9.86 -10.14
C GLY A 111 -0.68 10.38 -10.64
N ILE A 112 -0.70 11.51 -11.35
CA ILE A 112 0.47 12.13 -11.97
C ILE A 112 0.71 13.49 -11.32
N MET A 113 1.92 13.70 -10.80
CA MET A 113 2.23 14.88 -10.01
C MET A 113 3.69 15.32 -10.24
N ILE A 114 3.85 16.48 -10.90
CA ILE A 114 5.13 17.16 -11.10
C ILE A 114 4.91 18.66 -10.82
N PRO A 115 5.46 19.25 -9.74
CA PRO A 115 6.35 18.66 -8.74
C PRO A 115 5.71 17.51 -7.95
N SER A 116 6.51 16.58 -7.42
CA SER A 116 6.05 15.44 -6.63
C SER A 116 5.60 15.82 -5.21
N LEU A 117 4.88 14.91 -4.53
CA LEU A 117 4.30 15.15 -3.21
C LEU A 117 5.31 15.69 -2.18
N ASP A 118 6.52 15.11 -2.12
CA ASP A 118 7.58 15.52 -1.21
C ASP A 118 7.91 17.01 -1.33
N ALA A 119 7.90 17.58 -2.54
CA ALA A 119 8.18 19.00 -2.77
C ALA A 119 7.18 19.90 -2.05
N TYR A 120 5.90 19.51 -2.03
CA TYR A 120 4.85 20.24 -1.33
C TYR A 120 4.97 20.07 0.18
N LEU A 121 5.22 18.85 0.65
CA LEU A 121 5.35 18.56 2.09
C LEU A 121 6.51 19.32 2.72
N ILE A 122 7.65 19.41 2.04
CA ILE A 122 8.82 20.20 2.49
C ILE A 122 8.43 21.65 2.77
N ASN A 123 7.68 22.27 1.85
CA ASN A 123 7.26 23.66 1.98
C ASN A 123 6.19 23.87 3.05
N LEU A 124 5.25 22.94 3.17
CA LEU A 124 4.12 23.01 4.11
C LEU A 124 4.58 22.83 5.56
N LEU A 125 5.36 21.78 5.84
CA LEU A 125 5.80 21.44 7.19
C LEU A 125 7.17 22.03 7.54
N LYS A 126 7.75 22.84 6.64
CA LYS A 126 9.06 23.50 6.81
C LYS A 126 10.20 22.52 7.09
N LEU A 127 10.24 21.38 6.39
CA LEU A 127 11.35 20.43 6.50
C LEU A 127 12.67 21.15 6.15
N ARG A 128 13.79 20.58 6.60
CA ARG A 128 15.12 21.15 6.35
C ARG A 128 15.36 21.40 4.85
N GLN A 129 16.07 22.48 4.54
CA GLN A 129 16.28 22.92 3.15
C GLN A 129 17.20 21.99 2.35
N ASP A 130 18.01 21.20 3.02
CA ASP A 130 18.97 20.24 2.48
C ASP A 130 18.46 18.78 2.59
N ILE A 131 17.16 18.57 2.80
CA ILE A 131 16.58 17.23 2.85
C ILE A 131 16.75 16.51 1.50
N ILE A 132 17.12 15.23 1.56
CA ILE A 132 17.25 14.39 0.36
C ILE A 132 15.88 13.80 0.02
N ARG A 133 15.46 13.97 -1.23
CA ARG A 133 14.15 13.58 -1.73
C ARG A 133 14.26 12.38 -2.66
N LEU A 134 13.37 11.41 -2.49
CA LEU A 134 13.20 10.29 -3.41
C LEU A 134 11.71 10.06 -3.69
N PRO A 135 11.13 10.76 -4.69
CA PRO A 135 9.82 10.40 -5.20
C PRO A 135 9.91 9.11 -6.02
N VAL A 136 9.13 8.10 -5.63
CA VAL A 136 9.04 6.81 -6.32
C VAL A 136 7.65 6.65 -6.91
N THR A 137 7.59 6.54 -8.22
CA THR A 137 6.38 6.26 -8.98
C THR A 137 6.41 4.84 -9.55
N GLU A 138 5.26 4.35 -10.04
CA GLU A 138 5.14 3.13 -10.88
C GLU A 138 5.38 1.77 -10.18
N MET A 139 5.89 1.74 -8.95
CA MET A 139 6.10 0.51 -8.18
C MET A 139 4.80 -0.13 -7.64
N GLY A 140 3.65 0.53 -7.81
CA GLY A 140 2.33 -0.01 -7.44
C GLY A 140 2.21 -0.42 -5.98
N CYS A 141 1.47 -1.51 -5.75
CA CYS A 141 1.20 -2.07 -4.42
C CYS A 141 2.47 -2.47 -3.63
N ALA A 142 3.60 -2.67 -4.32
CA ALA A 142 4.89 -2.97 -3.72
C ALA A 142 5.63 -1.74 -3.14
N ALA A 143 5.19 -0.53 -3.49
CA ALA A 143 5.97 0.68 -3.23
C ALA A 143 6.12 0.99 -1.73
N GLY A 144 5.18 0.56 -0.88
CA GLY A 144 5.25 0.78 0.57
C GLY A 144 6.45 0.08 1.20
N VAL A 145 6.63 -1.21 0.91
CA VAL A 145 7.82 -1.96 1.37
C VAL A 145 9.07 -1.48 0.62
N SER A 146 8.97 -1.21 -0.69
CA SER A 146 10.11 -0.68 -1.47
C SER A 146 10.67 0.62 -0.87
N GLY A 147 9.80 1.55 -0.47
CA GLY A 147 10.21 2.81 0.17
C GLY A 147 10.95 2.56 1.48
N MET A 148 10.51 1.59 2.29
CA MET A 148 11.23 1.19 3.51
C MET A 148 12.60 0.56 3.21
N ILE A 149 12.71 -0.25 2.15
CA ILE A 149 13.99 -0.81 1.69
C ILE A 149 14.97 0.31 1.30
N TYR A 150 14.50 1.31 0.54
CA TYR A 150 15.32 2.46 0.16
C TYR A 150 15.73 3.29 1.37
N ALA A 151 14.81 3.56 2.29
CA ALA A 151 15.10 4.25 3.55
C ALA A 151 16.15 3.51 4.37
N LYS A 152 16.01 2.19 4.54
CA LYS A 152 17.00 1.37 5.26
C LYS A 152 18.39 1.50 4.64
N ASN A 153 18.49 1.44 3.31
CA ASN A 153 19.77 1.56 2.62
C ASN A 153 20.40 2.96 2.81
N PHE A 154 19.62 4.03 2.73
CA PHE A 154 20.11 5.38 3.01
C PHE A 154 20.58 5.55 4.46
N LEU A 155 19.80 5.05 5.42
CA LEU A 155 20.09 5.13 6.84
C LEU A 155 21.32 4.28 7.24
N LYS A 156 21.41 3.06 6.71
CA LYS A 156 22.57 2.19 6.93
C LYS A 156 23.86 2.80 6.37
N ALA A 157 23.79 3.49 5.24
CA ALA A 157 24.94 4.17 4.65
C ALA A 157 25.29 5.49 5.36
N ASN A 158 24.37 6.06 6.14
CA ASN A 158 24.52 7.35 6.79
C ASN A 158 24.01 7.31 8.24
N PRO A 159 24.85 6.83 9.18
CA PRO A 159 24.55 6.74 10.60
C PRO A 159 23.96 8.00 11.23
N GLY A 160 23.08 7.83 12.22
CA GLY A 160 22.51 8.93 13.01
C GLY A 160 21.48 9.79 12.27
N LYS A 161 21.02 9.34 11.10
CA LYS A 161 20.00 10.04 10.30
C LYS A 161 18.62 9.44 10.49
N ARG A 162 17.60 10.18 10.03
CA ARG A 162 16.19 9.81 10.06
C ARG A 162 15.52 9.95 8.70
N ALA A 163 14.54 9.11 8.42
CA ALA A 163 13.82 9.08 7.15
C ALA A 163 12.31 8.99 7.36
N ALA A 164 11.55 9.62 6.46
CA ALA A 164 10.12 9.43 6.32
C ALA A 164 9.80 8.70 5.00
N VAL A 165 9.01 7.64 5.07
CA VAL A 165 8.42 6.96 3.91
C VAL A 165 6.92 7.22 3.93
N ILE A 166 6.41 7.88 2.89
CA ILE A 166 5.03 8.36 2.82
C ILE A 166 4.35 7.76 1.59
N ALA A 167 3.37 6.90 1.80
CA ALA A 167 2.52 6.34 0.76
C ALA A 167 1.20 7.13 0.71
N VAL A 168 0.82 7.64 -0.46
CA VAL A 168 -0.50 8.25 -0.67
C VAL A 168 -1.10 7.70 -1.94
N GLU A 169 -2.28 7.10 -1.84
CA GLU A 169 -2.89 6.36 -2.95
C GLU A 169 -4.37 6.67 -3.06
N SER A 170 -4.83 6.91 -4.29
CA SER A 170 -6.24 7.03 -4.64
C SER A 170 -6.59 6.15 -5.84
N PRO A 171 -6.68 4.82 -5.67
CA PRO A 171 -7.12 3.97 -6.75
C PRO A 171 -8.61 4.18 -7.11
N THR A 172 -9.41 4.85 -6.26
CA THR A 172 -10.77 5.27 -6.70
C THR A 172 -10.71 6.34 -7.81
N ALA A 173 -9.64 7.16 -7.87
CA ALA A 173 -9.41 8.11 -8.96
C ALA A 173 -9.03 7.45 -10.28
N THR A 174 -8.64 6.18 -10.29
CA THR A 174 -8.27 5.45 -11.51
C THR A 174 -9.45 4.70 -12.13
N PHE A 175 -10.62 4.67 -11.47
CA PHE A 175 -11.81 3.99 -11.94
C PHE A 175 -12.25 4.47 -13.33
N GLN A 176 -12.47 3.53 -14.25
CA GLN A 176 -12.81 3.79 -15.64
C GLN A 176 -14.30 3.50 -15.90
N LEU A 177 -15.13 4.54 -16.09
CA LEU A 177 -16.58 4.36 -16.28
C LEU A 177 -16.96 3.52 -17.50
N ASN A 178 -16.23 3.65 -18.59
CA ASN A 178 -16.56 2.98 -19.85
C ASN A 178 -15.82 1.65 -20.04
N ASP A 179 -15.09 1.19 -19.02
CA ASP A 179 -14.36 -0.07 -19.03
C ASP A 179 -15.14 -1.14 -18.24
N PHE A 180 -15.85 -2.01 -18.95
CA PHE A 180 -16.60 -3.13 -18.36
C PHE A 180 -15.78 -4.41 -18.26
N SER A 181 -14.45 -4.33 -18.37
CA SER A 181 -13.57 -5.48 -18.15
C SER A 181 -13.64 -5.98 -16.71
N MET A 182 -13.34 -7.28 -16.55
CA MET A 182 -13.25 -7.88 -15.21
C MET A 182 -12.16 -7.24 -14.35
N ALA A 183 -11.08 -6.75 -14.95
CA ALA A 183 -10.00 -6.07 -14.23
C ALA A 183 -10.52 -4.76 -13.60
N ASN A 184 -11.22 -3.92 -14.35
CA ASN A 184 -11.80 -2.68 -13.83
C ASN A 184 -12.88 -2.98 -12.77
N ILE A 185 -13.75 -3.98 -12.99
CA ILE A 185 -14.80 -4.35 -12.03
C ILE A 185 -14.22 -4.87 -10.70
N VAL A 186 -13.25 -5.79 -10.76
CA VAL A 186 -12.62 -6.34 -9.55
C VAL A 186 -11.89 -5.23 -8.80
N SER A 187 -11.23 -4.34 -9.53
CA SER A 187 -10.56 -3.16 -8.97
C SER A 187 -11.55 -2.25 -8.26
N ALA A 188 -12.63 -1.88 -8.94
CA ALA A 188 -13.70 -1.06 -8.38
C ALA A 188 -14.39 -1.71 -7.17
N ALA A 189 -14.32 -3.03 -7.00
CA ALA A 189 -14.88 -3.73 -5.85
C ALA A 189 -13.95 -3.72 -4.62
N ILE A 190 -12.63 -3.74 -4.84
CA ILE A 190 -11.65 -3.91 -3.75
C ILE A 190 -10.94 -2.61 -3.35
N PHE A 191 -10.71 -1.69 -4.28
CA PHE A 191 -9.85 -0.54 -4.00
C PHE A 191 -10.57 0.55 -3.20
N GLY A 192 -9.82 1.13 -2.26
CA GLY A 192 -10.14 2.36 -1.55
C GLY A 192 -8.91 3.25 -1.48
N ASP A 193 -9.08 4.49 -1.05
CA ASP A 193 -8.01 5.47 -0.96
C ASP A 193 -7.44 5.54 0.45
N GLY A 194 -6.16 5.89 0.57
CA GLY A 194 -5.52 6.00 1.87
C GLY A 194 -4.10 6.56 1.83
N ALA A 195 -3.62 6.98 3.00
CA ALA A 195 -2.26 7.44 3.17
C ALA A 195 -1.63 6.87 4.44
N ALA A 196 -0.35 6.52 4.37
CA ALA A 196 0.42 6.03 5.51
C ALA A 196 1.84 6.62 5.51
N CYS A 197 2.40 6.79 6.70
CA CYS A 197 3.74 7.31 6.91
C CYS A 197 4.49 6.42 7.90
N VAL A 198 5.71 6.04 7.54
CA VAL A 198 6.65 5.31 8.40
C VAL A 198 7.85 6.20 8.66
N LEU A 199 8.19 6.37 9.93
CA LEU A 199 9.42 7.03 10.36
C LEU A 199 10.47 5.98 10.70
N LEU A 200 11.65 6.11 10.12
CA LEU A 200 12.78 5.20 10.35
C LEU A 200 13.98 5.98 10.90
N SER A 201 14.75 5.35 11.79
CA SER A 201 15.93 5.96 12.40
C SER A 201 17.13 5.02 12.34
N SER A 202 18.33 5.60 12.22
CA SER A 202 19.61 4.95 12.50
C SER A 202 20.34 5.58 13.68
N ASP A 203 19.65 6.46 14.42
CA ASP A 203 20.16 7.08 15.64
C ASP A 203 20.01 6.11 16.82
N GLU A 204 21.08 5.93 17.59
CA GLU A 204 21.12 4.99 18.73
C GLU A 204 20.18 5.39 19.88
N GLY A 205 19.75 6.65 19.95
CA GLY A 205 18.77 7.15 20.91
C GLY A 205 17.33 6.83 20.53
N ASP A 206 17.07 6.35 19.32
CA ASP A 206 15.75 5.94 18.87
C ASP A 206 15.54 4.42 19.01
N SER A 207 14.33 4.04 19.40
CA SER A 207 13.91 2.66 19.60
C SER A 207 12.67 2.32 18.77
N GLY A 208 12.50 1.02 18.54
CA GLY A 208 11.45 0.44 17.71
C GLY A 208 11.96 -0.85 17.07
N PRO A 209 11.11 -1.58 16.33
CA PRO A 209 11.55 -2.81 15.70
C PRO A 209 12.66 -2.55 14.67
N GLU A 210 13.72 -3.35 14.76
CA GLU A 210 14.85 -3.33 13.84
C GLU A 210 14.50 -4.03 12.53
N ILE A 211 14.91 -3.44 11.41
CA ILE A 211 14.90 -4.07 10.11
C ILE A 211 16.15 -4.94 9.97
N LEU A 212 16.03 -6.23 10.30
CA LEU A 212 17.14 -7.19 10.23
C LEU A 212 17.60 -7.42 8.77
N ALA A 213 16.65 -7.60 7.86
CA ALA A 213 16.95 -7.94 6.46
C ALA A 213 15.87 -7.45 5.50
N GLU A 214 16.25 -7.30 4.24
CA GLU A 214 15.43 -6.77 3.16
C GLU A 214 15.86 -7.38 1.83
N GLU A 215 14.90 -7.71 0.97
CA GLU A 215 15.22 -8.26 -0.35
C GLU A 215 14.07 -8.08 -1.34
N MET A 216 14.41 -7.81 -2.60
CA MET A 216 13.48 -7.83 -3.73
C MET A 216 13.60 -9.14 -4.50
N TYR A 217 12.49 -9.66 -5.01
CA TYR A 217 12.44 -10.80 -5.90
C TYR A 217 11.72 -10.38 -7.18
N HIS A 218 12.28 -10.71 -8.34
CA HIS A 218 11.70 -10.37 -9.63
C HIS A 218 11.22 -11.63 -10.33
N PHE A 219 10.03 -11.55 -10.90
CA PHE A 219 9.47 -12.57 -11.76
C PHE A 219 9.86 -12.22 -13.20
N TYR A 220 10.52 -13.16 -13.88
CA TYR A 220 10.87 -12.96 -15.28
C TYR A 220 9.65 -13.12 -16.17
N ASP A 221 9.62 -12.35 -17.27
CA ASP A 221 8.59 -12.41 -18.32
C ASP A 221 7.15 -12.22 -17.77
N ALA A 222 7.01 -11.37 -16.75
CA ALA A 222 5.78 -11.15 -15.98
C ALA A 222 5.38 -9.66 -15.91
N GLU A 223 5.94 -8.82 -16.78
CA GLU A 223 5.74 -7.37 -16.79
C GLU A 223 4.26 -6.98 -16.94
N GLU A 224 3.50 -7.75 -17.71
CA GLU A 224 2.09 -7.48 -18.02
C GLU A 224 1.10 -8.05 -16.97
N MET A 225 1.57 -8.72 -15.92
CA MET A 225 0.68 -9.35 -14.93
C MET A 225 -0.13 -8.33 -14.12
N MET A 226 0.46 -7.17 -13.82
CA MET A 226 -0.22 -6.12 -13.09
C MET A 226 0.38 -4.75 -13.36
N GLY A 227 -0.44 -3.71 -13.37
CA GLY A 227 0.02 -2.34 -13.57
C GLY A 227 -1.10 -1.42 -14.06
N PHE A 228 -0.69 -0.31 -14.68
CA PHE A 228 -1.60 0.63 -15.32
C PHE A 228 -1.17 0.88 -16.77
N LYS A 229 -2.14 0.95 -17.68
CA LYS A 229 -1.96 1.56 -19.00
C LYS A 229 -2.43 3.00 -18.94
N LEU A 230 -1.58 3.94 -19.33
CA LEU A 230 -1.97 5.33 -19.46
C LEU A 230 -2.81 5.50 -20.73
N THR A 231 -4.04 5.97 -20.58
CA THR A 231 -4.98 6.24 -21.67
C THR A 231 -5.55 7.65 -21.53
N ASN A 232 -6.29 8.12 -22.54
CA ASN A 232 -6.97 9.42 -22.48
C ASN A 232 -8.01 9.51 -21.35
N THR A 233 -8.54 8.37 -20.90
CA THR A 233 -9.51 8.27 -19.81
C THR A 233 -8.82 8.04 -18.45
N GLY A 234 -7.49 7.94 -18.43
CA GLY A 234 -6.67 7.89 -17.23
C GLY A 234 -5.85 6.60 -17.09
N LEU A 235 -5.68 6.15 -15.86
CA LEU A 235 -4.87 4.97 -15.54
C LEU A 235 -5.75 3.72 -15.61
N GLN A 236 -5.77 3.06 -16.77
CA GLN A 236 -6.52 1.81 -16.97
C GLN A 236 -5.82 0.65 -16.25
N MET A 237 -6.54 -0.05 -15.38
CA MET A 237 -6.00 -1.19 -14.64
C MET A 237 -5.59 -2.35 -15.56
N VAL A 238 -4.40 -2.89 -15.31
CA VAL A 238 -3.96 -4.20 -15.78
C VAL A 238 -3.91 -5.14 -14.58
N LEU A 239 -4.65 -6.24 -14.64
CA LEU A 239 -4.66 -7.26 -13.60
C LEU A 239 -4.94 -8.64 -14.23
N ASP A 240 -3.89 -9.45 -14.35
CA ASP A 240 -3.99 -10.80 -14.88
C ASP A 240 -4.65 -11.75 -13.87
N VAL A 241 -5.46 -12.68 -14.38
CA VAL A 241 -6.16 -13.68 -13.57
C VAL A 241 -5.21 -14.70 -12.94
N ALA A 242 -4.01 -14.87 -13.50
CA ALA A 242 -2.97 -15.79 -13.06
C ALA A 242 -2.11 -15.26 -11.90
N VAL A 243 -2.27 -14.00 -11.47
CA VAL A 243 -1.47 -13.41 -10.37
C VAL A 243 -1.49 -14.27 -9.10
N PRO A 244 -2.66 -14.76 -8.59
CA PRO A 244 -2.67 -15.58 -7.38
C PRO A 244 -1.90 -16.90 -7.53
N GLU A 245 -2.07 -17.59 -8.67
CA GLU A 245 -1.39 -18.85 -8.95
C GLU A 245 0.13 -18.64 -9.11
N THR A 246 0.54 -17.57 -9.79
CA THR A 246 1.95 -17.20 -9.94
C THR A 246 2.61 -16.96 -8.58
N ILE A 247 1.93 -16.23 -7.69
CA ILE A 247 2.41 -16.02 -6.32
C ILE A 247 2.53 -17.36 -5.59
N ALA A 248 1.52 -18.23 -5.67
CA ALA A 248 1.52 -19.52 -4.98
C ALA A 248 2.69 -20.41 -5.43
N ASN A 249 2.92 -20.49 -6.74
CA ASN A 249 3.98 -21.31 -7.33
C ASN A 249 5.39 -20.84 -6.92
N HIS A 250 5.58 -19.53 -6.75
CA HIS A 250 6.88 -18.96 -6.35
C HIS A 250 7.03 -18.79 -4.85
N PHE A 251 5.96 -18.92 -4.06
CA PHE A 251 5.95 -18.61 -2.63
C PHE A 251 7.10 -19.29 -1.85
N PRO A 252 7.37 -20.60 -2.01
CA PRO A 252 8.49 -21.25 -1.32
C PRO A 252 9.85 -20.62 -1.67
N THR A 253 10.05 -20.22 -2.93
CA THR A 253 11.30 -19.59 -3.42
C THR A 253 11.46 -18.15 -2.94
N ILE A 254 10.35 -17.49 -2.64
CA ILE A 254 10.32 -16.13 -2.10
C ILE A 254 10.56 -16.14 -0.59
N ILE A 255 10.06 -17.12 0.16
CA ILE A 255 10.14 -17.08 1.63
C ILE A 255 11.35 -17.83 2.17
N HIS A 256 11.53 -19.09 1.82
CA HIS A 256 12.52 -19.94 2.49
C HIS A 256 13.97 -19.52 2.25
N PRO A 257 14.41 -19.20 1.01
CA PRO A 257 15.79 -18.75 0.79
C PRO A 257 16.10 -17.45 1.53
N PHE A 258 15.15 -16.51 1.58
CA PHE A 258 15.31 -15.25 2.29
C PHE A 258 15.46 -15.45 3.80
N LEU A 259 14.60 -16.26 4.42
CA LEU A 259 14.71 -16.54 5.86
C LEU A 259 16.01 -17.31 6.17
N LYS A 260 16.31 -18.36 5.39
CA LYS A 260 17.50 -19.19 5.59
C LYS A 260 18.80 -18.38 5.49
N LYS A 261 18.90 -17.49 4.51
CA LYS A 261 20.05 -16.57 4.34
C LYS A 261 20.28 -15.69 5.56
N ASN A 262 19.22 -15.36 6.29
CA ASN A 262 19.26 -14.54 7.49
C ASN A 262 19.25 -15.36 8.79
N GLY A 263 19.42 -16.69 8.71
CA GLY A 263 19.52 -17.56 9.88
C GLY A 263 18.19 -17.91 10.55
N PHE A 264 17.07 -17.79 9.83
CA PHE A 264 15.74 -18.08 10.35
C PHE A 264 14.98 -19.08 9.47
N GLU A 265 13.94 -19.67 10.03
CA GLU A 265 12.92 -20.45 9.34
C GLU A 265 11.55 -19.81 9.54
N ILE A 266 10.54 -20.29 8.80
CA ILE A 266 9.18 -19.74 8.93
C ILE A 266 8.62 -19.91 10.35
N ASN A 267 9.04 -20.95 11.07
CA ASN A 267 8.59 -21.20 12.44
C ASN A 267 9.03 -20.09 13.40
N ASP A 268 10.16 -19.42 13.13
CA ASP A 268 10.70 -18.32 13.93
C ASP A 268 9.95 -16.99 13.73
N ILE A 269 9.03 -16.92 12.77
CA ILE A 269 8.28 -15.69 12.43
C ILE A 269 6.97 -15.65 13.19
N ASP A 270 6.83 -14.69 14.10
CA ASP A 270 5.65 -14.52 14.95
C ASP A 270 4.53 -13.78 14.22
N HIS A 271 4.90 -12.76 13.44
CA HIS A 271 3.98 -11.80 12.83
C HIS A 271 4.08 -11.75 11.31
N LEU A 272 2.95 -11.84 10.62
CA LEU A 272 2.88 -11.68 9.16
C LEU A 272 2.21 -10.35 8.81
N ILE A 273 2.93 -9.51 8.09
CA ILE A 273 2.50 -8.18 7.65
C ILE A 273 2.42 -8.19 6.13
N PHE A 274 1.27 -8.63 5.63
CA PHE A 274 1.10 -8.92 4.21
C PHE A 274 0.26 -7.85 3.51
N HIS A 275 0.59 -7.52 2.26
CA HIS A 275 -0.26 -6.66 1.42
C HIS A 275 -1.50 -7.42 0.93
N PRO A 276 -2.74 -7.04 1.30
CA PRO A 276 -3.93 -7.71 0.81
C PRO A 276 -4.29 -7.25 -0.60
N GLY A 277 -3.79 -7.97 -1.61
CA GLY A 277 -4.09 -7.65 -3.02
C GLY A 277 -5.57 -7.79 -3.40
N GLY A 278 -6.34 -8.58 -2.64
CA GLY A 278 -7.76 -8.85 -2.82
C GLY A 278 -8.13 -10.22 -2.26
N LYS A 279 -9.42 -10.59 -2.26
CA LYS A 279 -9.90 -11.83 -1.64
C LYS A 279 -9.17 -13.09 -2.09
N LYS A 280 -8.94 -13.27 -3.41
CA LYS A 280 -8.23 -14.45 -3.93
C LYS A 280 -6.80 -14.53 -3.41
N ILE A 281 -6.09 -13.41 -3.39
CA ILE A 281 -4.72 -13.32 -2.86
C ILE A 281 -4.70 -13.67 -1.37
N ILE A 282 -5.65 -13.14 -0.60
CA ILE A 282 -5.80 -13.48 0.82
C ILE A 282 -6.01 -14.98 1.00
N GLN A 283 -6.93 -15.59 0.25
CA GLN A 283 -7.20 -17.03 0.35
C GLN A 283 -5.95 -17.85 0.04
N THR A 284 -5.27 -17.55 -1.06
CA THR A 284 -4.02 -18.21 -1.45
C THR A 284 -2.96 -18.09 -0.35
N VAL A 285 -2.75 -16.89 0.19
CA VAL A 285 -1.71 -16.64 1.19
C VAL A 285 -2.08 -17.20 2.55
N GLU A 286 -3.36 -17.19 2.91
CA GLU A 286 -3.90 -17.84 4.12
C GLU A 286 -3.72 -19.35 4.07
N GLU A 287 -3.97 -19.99 2.92
CA GLU A 287 -3.72 -21.42 2.74
C GLU A 287 -2.24 -21.75 2.89
N LEU A 288 -1.35 -20.99 2.23
CA LEU A 288 0.09 -21.21 2.26
C LEU A 288 0.68 -21.04 3.66
N PHE A 289 0.34 -19.95 4.36
CA PHE A 289 0.83 -19.70 5.72
C PHE A 289 0.08 -20.53 6.77
N GLY A 290 -1.18 -20.87 6.55
CA GLY A 290 -1.98 -21.70 7.44
C GLY A 290 -1.43 -23.12 7.55
N GLN A 291 -0.92 -23.68 6.44
CA GLN A 291 -0.18 -24.95 6.44
C GLN A 291 1.10 -24.89 7.28
N LEU A 292 1.62 -23.69 7.53
CA LEU A 292 2.81 -23.41 8.34
C LEU A 292 2.45 -22.96 9.78
N GLY A 293 1.17 -23.09 10.16
CA GLY A 293 0.68 -22.69 11.49
C GLY A 293 0.63 -21.17 11.73
N LYS A 294 0.68 -20.36 10.67
CA LYS A 294 0.64 -18.89 10.75
C LYS A 294 -0.71 -18.36 10.25
N ASN A 295 -1.05 -17.12 10.60
CA ASN A 295 -2.28 -16.46 10.17
C ASN A 295 -2.02 -15.04 9.67
N ILE A 296 -2.94 -14.51 8.86
CA ILE A 296 -2.90 -13.16 8.31
C ILE A 296 -4.12 -12.33 8.75
N ASN A 297 -4.56 -12.50 10.01
CA ASN A 297 -5.80 -11.90 10.50
C ASN A 297 -5.80 -10.37 10.42
N ASP A 298 -4.69 -9.70 10.74
CA ASP A 298 -4.60 -8.24 10.60
C ASP A 298 -4.66 -7.78 9.15
N THR A 299 -4.11 -8.57 8.23
CA THR A 299 -4.18 -8.29 6.80
C THR A 299 -5.63 -8.37 6.30
N LYS A 300 -6.37 -9.40 6.72
CA LYS A 300 -7.81 -9.54 6.42
C LYS A 300 -8.62 -8.37 6.98
N GLU A 301 -8.32 -7.97 8.21
CA GLU A 301 -9.04 -6.89 8.87
C GLU A 301 -8.78 -5.53 8.21
N VAL A 302 -7.55 -5.28 7.73
CA VAL A 302 -7.26 -4.07 6.93
C VAL A 302 -8.05 -4.07 5.62
N LEU A 303 -8.07 -5.19 4.88
CA LEU A 303 -8.87 -5.27 3.65
C LEU A 303 -10.35 -5.01 3.94
N ARG A 304 -10.89 -5.63 5.01
CA ARG A 304 -12.29 -5.48 5.39
C ARG A 304 -12.65 -4.02 5.70
N LEU A 305 -11.81 -3.33 6.45
CA LEU A 305 -12.10 -1.98 6.95
C LEU A 305 -11.79 -0.86 5.95
N TYR A 306 -10.85 -1.07 5.03
CA TYR A 306 -10.32 0.01 4.19
C TYR A 306 -10.27 -0.32 2.70
N GLY A 307 -10.43 -1.60 2.32
CA GLY A 307 -10.13 -2.07 0.98
C GLY A 307 -8.61 -2.17 0.71
N ASN A 308 -8.27 -2.35 -0.55
CA ASN A 308 -6.89 -2.26 -1.04
C ASN A 308 -6.58 -0.78 -1.32
N MET A 309 -5.58 -0.21 -0.67
CA MET A 309 -5.11 1.18 -0.86
C MET A 309 -3.74 1.20 -1.55
N SER A 310 -3.49 0.26 -2.46
CA SER A 310 -2.21 0.06 -3.13
C SER A 310 -1.05 0.00 -2.11
N SER A 311 0.00 0.81 -2.31
CA SER A 311 1.22 0.85 -1.51
C SER A 311 1.00 1.17 -0.03
N ALA A 312 -0.06 1.92 0.32
CA ALA A 312 -0.35 2.28 1.72
C ALA A 312 -0.86 1.09 2.54
N THR A 313 -1.43 0.07 1.89
CA THR A 313 -2.17 -1.01 2.57
C THR A 313 -1.29 -1.83 3.52
N VAL A 314 -0.08 -2.20 3.08
CA VAL A 314 0.86 -2.97 3.92
C VAL A 314 1.32 -2.15 5.13
N LEU A 315 1.37 -0.82 5.00
CA LEU A 315 1.73 0.08 6.08
C LEU A 315 0.59 0.24 7.11
N TYR A 316 -0.67 0.09 6.68
CA TYR A 316 -1.80 -0.01 7.62
C TYR A 316 -1.74 -1.31 8.42
N VAL A 317 -1.32 -2.43 7.80
CA VAL A 317 -1.10 -3.69 8.52
C VAL A 317 0.06 -3.54 9.51
N LEU A 318 1.15 -2.89 9.10
CA LEU A 318 2.28 -2.57 9.98
C LEU A 318 1.84 -1.68 11.16
N GLU A 319 1.04 -0.63 10.93
CA GLU A 319 0.54 0.23 12.01
C GLU A 319 -0.26 -0.57 13.03
N ARG A 320 -1.20 -1.42 12.57
CA ARG A 320 -1.97 -2.30 13.46
C ARG A 320 -1.08 -3.23 14.26
N MET A 321 0.00 -3.72 13.65
CA MET A 321 0.97 -4.57 14.35
C MET A 321 1.73 -3.77 15.42
N MET A 322 2.21 -2.57 15.08
CA MET A 322 2.88 -1.67 16.02
C MET A 322 1.98 -1.32 17.22
N ASP A 323 0.68 -1.07 16.98
CA ASP A 323 -0.29 -0.73 18.02
C ASP A 323 -0.55 -1.90 19.00
N LYS A 324 -0.35 -3.14 18.57
CA LYS A 324 -0.44 -4.33 19.43
C LYS A 324 0.75 -4.48 20.39
N LYS A 325 1.85 -3.75 20.15
CA LYS A 325 3.09 -3.79 20.94
C LYS A 325 3.64 -5.22 21.10
N PRO A 326 4.13 -5.84 20.02
CA PRO A 326 4.83 -7.13 20.06
C PRO A 326 5.92 -7.17 21.14
N MET A 327 6.18 -8.35 21.67
CA MET A 327 7.18 -8.52 22.72
C MET A 327 8.61 -8.41 22.16
N PRO A 328 9.58 -7.91 22.96
CA PRO A 328 10.97 -7.89 22.54
C PRO A 328 11.46 -9.27 22.07
N GLY A 329 12.11 -9.31 20.91
CA GLY A 329 12.64 -10.52 20.27
C GLY A 329 11.68 -11.22 19.31
N GLU A 330 10.38 -10.90 19.36
CA GLU A 330 9.41 -11.38 18.36
C GLU A 330 9.78 -10.87 16.97
N LYS A 331 9.49 -11.67 15.95
CA LYS A 331 9.89 -11.40 14.57
C LYS A 331 8.70 -11.21 13.64
N GLY A 332 8.85 -10.29 12.71
CA GLY A 332 7.84 -9.97 11.71
C GLY A 332 8.35 -10.17 10.31
N LEU A 333 7.53 -10.72 9.43
CA LEU A 333 7.80 -10.76 7.99
C LEU A 333 6.82 -9.86 7.26
N MET A 334 7.33 -8.78 6.65
CA MET A 334 6.59 -7.95 5.73
C MET A 334 6.75 -8.47 4.31
N LEU A 335 5.64 -8.51 3.55
CA LEU A 335 5.65 -8.95 2.16
C LEU A 335 4.60 -8.19 1.33
N SER A 336 5.03 -7.65 0.19
CA SER A 336 4.17 -7.03 -0.81
C SER A 336 4.53 -7.47 -2.22
N PHE A 337 3.56 -7.38 -3.14
CA PHE A 337 3.74 -7.64 -4.57
C PHE A 337 3.30 -6.42 -5.38
N GLY A 338 3.91 -6.19 -6.55
CA GLY A 338 3.57 -5.05 -7.40
C GLY A 338 4.07 -5.19 -8.85
N PRO A 339 3.77 -4.20 -9.72
CA PRO A 339 4.10 -4.17 -11.16
C PRO A 339 5.59 -4.42 -11.50
N GLY A 340 5.83 -4.77 -12.76
CA GLY A 340 7.14 -5.25 -13.25
C GLY A 340 7.46 -6.67 -12.79
N PHE A 341 6.40 -7.48 -12.64
CA PHE A 341 6.04 -8.21 -11.41
C PHE A 341 7.19 -8.54 -10.43
N SER A 342 7.04 -8.07 -9.18
CA SER A 342 8.05 -8.26 -8.13
C SER A 342 7.45 -8.47 -6.74
N ALA A 343 8.26 -9.02 -5.84
CA ALA A 343 7.96 -9.17 -4.42
C ALA A 343 9.01 -8.47 -3.55
N GLN A 344 8.57 -7.75 -2.51
CA GLN A 344 9.44 -7.03 -1.59
C GLN A 344 9.24 -7.57 -0.19
N ARG A 345 10.35 -7.90 0.46
CA ARG A 345 10.38 -8.56 1.77
C ARG A 345 11.20 -7.75 2.74
N ILE A 346 10.69 -7.63 3.97
CA ILE A 346 11.43 -7.09 5.11
C ILE A 346 11.26 -8.05 6.30
N LEU A 347 12.37 -8.39 6.96
CA LEU A 347 12.40 -9.07 8.24
C LEU A 347 12.58 -8.06 9.36
N LEU A 348 11.67 -8.08 10.33
CA LEU A 348 11.64 -7.23 11.51
C LEU A 348 11.93 -8.02 12.78
N GLN A 349 12.48 -7.36 13.79
CA GLN A 349 12.54 -7.85 15.16
C GLN A 349 12.24 -6.71 16.14
N TRP A 350 11.32 -6.94 17.08
CA TRP A 350 10.94 -5.96 18.11
C TRP A 350 11.94 -5.86 19.26
#